data_AF-A0AAD4BAB6-F1
#
_entry.id   AF-A0AAD4BAB6-F1
#
_cell.length_a   1.000
_cell.length_b   1.000
_cell.length_c   1.000
_cell.angle_alpha   90.00
_cell.angle_beta   90.00
_cell.angle_gamma   90.00
#
_symmetry.space_group_name_H-M   'P 1'
#
loop_
_entity.id
_entity.type
_entity.pdbx_description
1 polymer ?
#
loop_
_entity_poly.entity_id
_entity_poly.type
_entity_poly.pdbx_seq_one_letter_code
_entity_poly.pdbx_strand_id
1 'polypeptide(L)'
;SSATSGTAVVENLTNGQSATQQINSTYALCGLSAEWIVEDFEGSNNKLVPFANFGEVTFWDAVATGAGTYTPHGAIIVDISQDNQVLTSTRTNGSSLTVKYL
;
A
#
# COMPACT_ATOMS: atom_id res chain seq x y z
N SER A 1 1.69 -19.84 1.13
CA SER A 1 2.79 -18.99 0.64
C SER A 1 4.11 -19.44 1.24
N SER A 2 5.21 -19.15 0.58
CA SER A 2 6.57 -19.29 1.09
C SER A 2 7.31 -17.95 0.94
N ALA A 3 8.60 -17.90 1.27
CA ALA A 3 9.41 -16.73 0.99
C ALA A 3 9.57 -16.45 -0.53
N THR A 4 9.36 -17.46 -1.38
CA THR A 4 9.55 -17.40 -2.84
C THR A 4 8.25 -17.57 -3.64
N SER A 5 7.11 -17.73 -2.97
CA SER A 5 5.82 -17.86 -3.64
C SER A 5 4.67 -17.26 -2.85
N GLY A 6 3.70 -16.71 -3.57
CA GLY A 6 2.52 -16.06 -3.00
C GLY A 6 1.43 -15.81 -4.03
N THR A 7 0.39 -15.09 -3.63
CA THR A 7 -0.74 -14.75 -4.48
C THR A 7 -1.06 -13.28 -4.31
N ALA A 8 -1.28 -12.57 -5.41
CA ALA A 8 -1.84 -11.23 -5.42
C ALA A 8 -3.28 -11.29 -5.95
N VAL A 9 -4.20 -10.61 -5.27
CA VAL A 9 -5.62 -10.57 -5.62
C VAL A 9 -6.07 -9.12 -5.65
N VAL A 10 -6.79 -8.75 -6.71
CA VAL A 10 -7.50 -7.48 -6.81
C VAL A 10 -8.96 -7.79 -7.10
N GLU A 11 -9.85 -7.31 -6.23
CA GLU A 11 -11.29 -7.46 -6.38
C GLU A 11 -11.95 -6.08 -6.49
N ASN A 12 -12.76 -5.89 -7.51
CA ASN A 12 -13.62 -4.73 -7.65
C ASN A 12 -15.02 -5.06 -7.12
N LEU A 13 -15.25 -4.72 -5.85
CA LEU A 13 -16.51 -5.01 -5.17
C LEU A 13 -17.73 -4.31 -5.80
N THR A 14 -17.52 -3.22 -6.55
CA THR A 14 -18.60 -2.47 -7.20
C THR A 14 -19.19 -3.23 -8.40
N ASN A 15 -18.36 -3.98 -9.13
CA ASN A 15 -18.80 -4.72 -10.32
C ASN A 15 -18.59 -6.24 -10.21
N GLY A 16 -18.10 -6.73 -9.06
CA GLY A 16 -17.88 -8.14 -8.76
C GLY A 16 -16.76 -8.80 -9.55
N GLN A 17 -15.93 -8.05 -10.27
CA GLN A 17 -14.80 -8.60 -11.01
C GLN A 17 -13.63 -8.88 -10.07
N SER A 18 -12.91 -9.98 -10.32
CA SER A 18 -11.71 -10.34 -9.58
C SER A 18 -10.61 -10.79 -10.54
N ALA A 19 -9.38 -10.34 -10.27
CA ALA A 19 -8.17 -10.80 -10.91
C ALA A 19 -7.23 -11.40 -9.85
N THR A 20 -6.71 -12.59 -10.13
CA THR A 20 -5.78 -13.31 -9.24
C THR A 20 -4.53 -13.69 -10.00
N GLN A 21 -3.36 -13.37 -9.43
CA GLN A 21 -2.07 -13.76 -9.96
C GLN A 21 -1.32 -14.64 -8.95
N GLN A 22 -0.92 -15.83 -9.38
CA GLN A 22 0.01 -16.67 -8.63
C GLN A 22 1.44 -16.23 -8.93
N ILE A 23 2.24 -15.99 -7.89
CA ILE A 23 3.58 -15.45 -8.00
C ILE A 23 4.57 -16.50 -7.52
N ASN A 24 5.57 -16.77 -8.34
CA ASN A 24 6.73 -17.60 -8.00
C ASN A 24 7.99 -16.84 -8.40
N SER A 25 9.01 -16.87 -7.55
CA SER A 25 10.26 -16.14 -7.75
C SER A 25 11.46 -17.00 -7.35
N THR A 26 12.61 -16.76 -7.96
CA THR A 26 13.89 -17.31 -7.47
C THR A 26 14.47 -16.50 -6.31
N TYR A 27 13.91 -15.32 -6.03
CA TYR A 27 14.32 -14.42 -4.96
C TYR A 27 13.33 -14.47 -3.81
N ALA A 28 13.85 -14.60 -2.59
CA ALA A 28 13.07 -14.73 -1.37
C ALA A 28 12.76 -13.36 -0.75
N LEU A 29 11.50 -13.13 -0.38
CA LEU A 29 11.09 -12.00 0.47
C LEU A 29 11.42 -12.29 1.94
N CYS A 30 11.73 -11.25 2.71
CA CYS A 30 12.05 -11.37 4.13
C CYS A 30 10.81 -11.55 5.02
N GLY A 31 9.62 -11.11 4.57
CA GLY A 31 8.38 -11.20 5.34
C GLY A 31 8.38 -10.34 6.61
N LEU A 32 9.13 -9.24 6.63
CA LEU A 32 9.34 -8.39 7.81
C LEU A 32 8.46 -7.13 7.85
N SER A 33 7.87 -6.76 6.71
CA SER A 33 7.06 -5.55 6.56
C SER A 33 5.69 -5.90 6.01
N ALA A 34 4.68 -5.13 6.42
CA ALA A 34 3.36 -5.08 5.83
C ALA A 34 2.93 -3.62 5.78
N GLU A 35 2.39 -3.18 4.65
CA GLU A 35 2.20 -1.77 4.36
C GLU A 35 0.96 -1.49 3.52
N TRP A 36 0.39 -0.29 3.71
CA TRP A 36 -0.70 0.28 2.93
C TRP A 36 -0.22 1.64 2.44
N ILE A 37 0.02 1.75 1.14
CA ILE A 37 0.78 2.87 0.57
C ILE A 37 -0.03 3.54 -0.53
N VAL A 38 0.00 4.88 -0.53
CA VAL A 38 -0.19 5.69 -1.73
C VAL A 38 1.19 6.14 -2.16
N GLU A 39 1.58 5.82 -3.39
CA GLU A 39 2.93 6.02 -3.88
C GLU A 39 2.93 7.02 -5.04
N ASP A 40 3.88 7.95 -5.03
CA ASP A 40 4.34 8.57 -6.27
C ASP A 40 5.36 7.63 -6.89
N PHE A 41 4.95 6.86 -7.91
CA PHE A 41 5.77 5.80 -8.46
C PHE A 41 6.72 6.33 -9.54
N GLU A 42 7.84 5.63 -9.74
CA GLU A 42 8.74 5.92 -10.85
C GLU A 42 8.14 5.46 -12.19
N GLY A 43 7.99 6.40 -13.11
CA GLY A 43 7.57 6.13 -14.48
C GLY A 43 8.76 5.84 -15.40
N SER A 44 8.74 6.44 -16.59
CA SER A 44 9.84 6.28 -17.56
C SER A 44 11.10 7.03 -17.13
N ASN A 45 12.27 6.46 -17.44
CA ASN A 45 13.58 7.04 -17.17
C ASN A 45 13.90 7.24 -15.67
N ASN A 46 13.34 6.40 -14.78
CA ASN A 46 13.56 6.44 -13.33
C ASN A 46 13.25 7.82 -12.72
N LYS A 47 12.18 8.45 -13.22
CA LYS A 47 11.66 9.70 -12.69
C LYS A 47 10.28 9.45 -12.12
N LEU A 48 10.01 10.06 -10.97
CA LEU A 48 8.67 10.14 -10.42
C LEU A 48 7.71 10.73 -11.47
N VAL A 49 6.51 10.18 -11.51
CA VAL A 49 5.44 10.75 -12.34
C VAL A 49 4.97 12.08 -11.74
N PRO A 50 4.27 12.94 -12.49
CA PRO A 50 3.62 14.09 -11.87
C PRO A 50 2.64 13.63 -10.79
N PHE A 51 2.87 14.05 -9.54
CA PHE A 51 2.05 13.62 -8.41
C PHE A 51 0.63 14.20 -8.49
N ALA A 52 -0.33 13.34 -8.81
CA ALA A 52 -1.71 13.73 -9.04
C ALA A 52 -2.44 14.04 -7.73
N ASN A 53 -3.34 15.04 -7.74
CA ASN A 53 -4.28 15.26 -6.65
C ASN A 53 -5.39 14.20 -6.71
N PHE A 54 -5.29 13.20 -5.84
CA PHE A 54 -6.26 12.12 -5.69
C PHE A 54 -7.37 12.43 -4.66
N GLY A 55 -7.36 13.62 -4.06
CA GLY A 55 -8.24 13.98 -2.96
C GLY A 55 -7.93 13.18 -1.70
N GLU A 56 -8.63 12.06 -1.49
CA GLU A 56 -8.46 11.19 -0.33
C GLU A 56 -8.65 9.72 -0.73
N VAL A 57 -7.76 8.86 -0.25
CA VAL A 57 -7.85 7.40 -0.37
C VAL A 57 -7.89 6.81 1.03
N THR A 58 -8.88 5.96 1.31
CA THR A 58 -8.94 5.21 2.57
C THR A 58 -8.85 3.72 2.30
N PHE A 59 -7.88 3.07 2.93
CA PHE A 59 -7.82 1.63 3.08
C PHE A 59 -8.69 1.24 4.26
N TRP A 60 -9.80 0.57 3.95
CA TRP A 60 -10.72 -0.01 4.95
C TRP A 60 -10.37 -1.47 5.22
N ASP A 61 -10.78 -1.97 6.39
CA ASP A 61 -10.59 -3.36 6.80
C ASP A 61 -9.14 -3.86 6.62
N ALA A 62 -8.19 -2.96 6.84
CA ALA A 62 -6.78 -3.16 6.65
C ALA A 62 -6.25 -4.17 7.69
N VAL A 63 -5.77 -5.30 7.19
CA VAL A 63 -5.25 -6.40 8.01
C VAL A 63 -3.98 -6.98 7.42
N ALA A 64 -2.99 -7.24 8.29
CA ALA A 64 -1.78 -7.98 7.97
C ALA A 64 -1.70 -9.22 8.87
N THR A 65 -1.32 -10.37 8.30
CA THR A 65 -1.18 -11.62 9.05
C THR A 65 0.23 -12.17 8.91
N GLY A 66 0.86 -12.47 10.05
CA GLY A 66 2.18 -13.08 10.17
C GLY A 66 2.24 -13.96 11.42
N ALA A 67 3.14 -13.66 12.36
CA ALA A 67 3.14 -14.31 13.68
C ALA A 67 1.88 -14.01 14.53
N GLY A 68 1.13 -12.97 14.13
CA GLY A 68 -0.16 -12.58 14.68
C GLY A 68 -0.95 -11.82 13.63
N THR A 69 -2.05 -11.21 14.04
CA THR A 69 -2.87 -10.34 13.18
C THR A 69 -2.67 -8.90 13.60
N TYR A 70 -2.39 -8.04 12.63
CA TYR A 70 -2.06 -6.63 12.82
C TYR A 70 -2.98 -5.75 11.99
N THR A 71 -3.21 -4.54 12.48
CA THR A 71 -3.90 -3.45 11.78
C THR A 71 -2.93 -2.29 11.59
N PRO A 72 -3.28 -1.23 10.84
CA PRO A 72 -2.46 -0.02 10.75
C PRO A 72 -2.29 0.72 12.08
N HIS A 73 -3.03 0.38 13.13
CA HIS A 73 -2.90 1.01 14.44
C HIS A 73 -1.48 0.82 15.01
N GLY A 74 -0.82 1.93 15.35
CA GLY A 74 0.56 1.93 15.85
C GLY A 74 1.64 1.73 14.77
N ALA A 75 1.26 1.72 13.48
CA ALA A 75 2.21 1.66 12.37
C ALA A 75 3.06 2.94 12.28
N ILE A 76 4.21 2.82 11.62
CA ILE A 76 5.01 3.98 11.21
C ILE A 76 4.25 4.71 10.11
N ILE A 77 4.03 6.02 10.30
CA ILE A 77 3.39 6.87 9.31
C ILE A 77 4.48 7.57 8.49
N VAL A 78 4.40 7.45 7.17
CA VAL A 78 5.27 8.12 6.21
C VAL A 78 4.38 8.92 5.26
N ASP A 79 4.67 10.21 5.13
CA ASP A 79 3.99 11.10 4.18
C ASP A 79 4.96 11.53 3.07
N ILE A 80 4.43 11.76 1.87
CA ILE A 80 5.21 12.19 0.72
C ILE A 80 5.60 13.65 0.92
N SER A 81 6.89 13.93 0.78
CA SER A 81 7.45 15.28 0.77
C SER A 81 8.38 15.43 -0.41
N GLN A 82 8.15 16.43 -1.25
CA GLN A 82 8.97 16.76 -2.43
C GLN A 82 9.24 18.26 -2.45
N ASP A 83 10.44 18.67 -2.85
CA ASP A 83 10.83 20.09 -2.92
C ASP A 83 10.57 20.88 -1.62
N ASN A 84 10.74 20.22 -0.47
CA ASN A 84 10.44 20.73 0.88
C ASN A 84 8.96 21.05 1.14
N GLN A 85 8.04 20.52 0.33
CA GLN A 85 6.60 20.58 0.54
C GLN A 85 6.05 19.19 0.87
N VAL A 86 5.29 19.10 1.97
CA VAL A 86 4.52 17.91 2.29
C VAL A 86 3.29 17.85 1.39
N LEU A 87 3.12 16.73 0.68
CA LEU A 87 2.07 16.52 -0.31
C LEU A 87 0.96 15.59 0.17
N THR A 88 1.20 14.81 1.22
CA THR A 88 0.18 13.94 1.82
C THR A 88 0.07 14.13 3.33
N SER A 89 -1.10 13.82 3.88
CA SER A 89 -1.30 13.65 5.32
C SER A 89 -1.98 12.32 5.56
N THR A 90 -1.31 11.46 6.32
CA THR A 90 -1.77 10.10 6.61
C THR A 90 -2.23 9.96 8.05
N ARG A 91 -3.38 9.31 8.25
CA ARG A 91 -3.95 9.02 9.58
C ARG A 91 -4.43 7.58 9.67
N THR A 92 -4.37 7.00 10.86
CA THR A 92 -4.91 5.66 11.15
C THR A 92 -6.01 5.72 12.19
N ASN A 93 -6.98 4.82 12.07
CA ASN A 93 -8.06 4.66 13.04
C ASN A 93 -8.47 3.18 13.12
N GLY A 94 -7.93 2.46 14.10
CA GLY A 94 -8.15 1.01 14.23
C GLY A 94 -7.69 0.26 12.98
N SER A 95 -8.64 -0.34 12.25
CA SER A 95 -8.41 -1.09 11.02
C SER A 95 -8.48 -0.25 9.74
N SER A 96 -8.51 1.08 9.82
CA SER A 96 -8.43 1.93 8.63
C SER A 96 -7.21 2.84 8.62
N LEU A 97 -6.75 3.14 7.40
CA LEU A 97 -5.73 4.13 7.11
C LEU A 97 -6.23 5.04 6.00
N THR A 98 -6.14 6.36 6.21
CA THR A 98 -6.52 7.35 5.22
C THR A 98 -5.33 8.20 4.83
N VAL A 99 -5.07 8.32 3.54
CA VAL A 99 -4.08 9.24 2.95
C VAL A 99 -4.85 10.35 2.25
N LYS A 100 -4.56 11.60 2.61
CA LYS A 100 -5.16 12.78 2.01
C LYS A 100 -4.08 13.56 1.26
N TYR A 101 -4.37 13.98 0.03
CA TYR A 101 -3.54 14.95 -0.70
C TYR A 101 -3.69 16.35 -0.06
N LEU A 102 -2.59 17.08 0.10
CA LEU A 102 -2.55 18.41 0.73
C LEU A 102 -2.57 19.57 -0.27
#